data_AF-Q4CRF8-F1
#
_entry.id   AF-Q4CRF8-F1
#
_cell.length_a   1.000
_cell.length_b   1.000
_cell.length_c   1.000
_cell.angle_alpha   90.00
_cell.angle_beta   90.00
_cell.angle_gamma   90.00
#
_symmetry.space_group_name_H-M   'P 1'
#
loop_
_entity.id
_entity.type
_entity.pdbx_description
1 polymer ?
#
loop_
_entity_poly.entity_id
_entity_poly.type
_entity_poly.pdbx_seq_one_letter_code
_entity_poly.pdbx_strand_id
1 'polypeptide(L)'
;MGKDKVHMNLVVVGHVDAGKSTATGHLIYKCGGIDKRTIEKFEKEAAEIGKSSFKYAWVLDKLKAERERGITIDIALWKFESPKSVFTIIDAPGHRDFIKNMITGTSQADAAVLVIASSQGEFEAGISKDGQTREHALLAFTLGVKQMV
;
A
#
# COMPACT_ATOMS: atom_id res chain seq x y z
N MET A 1 16.50 29.07 11.12
CA MET A 1 15.45 28.33 10.40
C MET A 1 15.97 26.92 10.19
N GLY A 2 15.35 25.90 10.79
CA GLY A 2 15.70 24.52 10.43
C GLY A 2 15.45 24.37 8.94
N LYS A 3 16.37 23.78 8.16
CA LYS A 3 16.09 23.47 6.76
C LYS A 3 14.80 22.66 6.73
N ASP A 4 13.79 23.15 6.02
CA ASP A 4 12.56 22.39 5.81
C ASP A 4 12.96 21.04 5.22
N LYS A 5 12.53 19.96 5.88
CA LYS A 5 12.77 18.61 5.39
C LYS A 5 12.10 18.47 4.03
N VAL A 6 12.78 17.82 3.09
CA VAL A 6 12.20 17.53 1.78
C VAL A 6 10.98 16.62 1.98
N HIS A 7 9.86 17.00 1.38
CA HIS A 7 8.64 16.19 1.35
C HIS A 7 8.66 15.27 0.13
N MET A 8 8.25 14.01 0.30
CA MET A 8 8.17 13.02 -0.78
C MET A 8 6.86 12.23 -0.69
N ASN A 9 6.14 12.14 -1.80
CA ASN A 9 4.98 11.28 -1.95
C ASN A 9 5.42 9.92 -2.54
N LEU A 10 5.19 8.84 -1.79
CA LEU A 10 5.61 7.49 -2.15
C LEU A 10 4.37 6.62 -2.35
N VAL A 11 4.10 6.19 -3.58
CA VAL A 11 2.99 5.26 -3.86
C VAL A 11 3.43 3.81 -3.71
N VAL A 12 2.61 2.98 -3.09
CA VAL A 12 2.82 1.54 -2.98
C VAL A 12 1.88 0.85 -3.97
N VAL A 13 2.45 0.23 -4.99
CA VAL A 13 1.74 -0.42 -6.10
C VAL A 13 2.16 -1.88 -6.23
N GLY A 14 1.40 -2.67 -6.99
CA GLY A 14 1.66 -4.09 -7.21
C GLY A 14 0.37 -4.88 -7.28
N HIS A 15 0.49 -6.17 -7.60
CA HIS A 15 -0.65 -7.05 -7.79
C HIS A 15 -1.51 -7.21 -6.53
N VAL A 16 -2.77 -7.65 -6.70
CA VAL A 16 -3.62 -8.08 -5.59
C VAL A 16 -2.89 -9.15 -4.78
N ASP A 17 -3.11 -9.16 -3.47
CA ASP A 17 -2.50 -10.08 -2.51
C ASP A 17 -0.97 -10.08 -2.40
N ALA A 18 -0.25 -9.22 -3.13
CA ALA A 18 1.20 -9.08 -3.02
C ALA A 18 1.70 -8.55 -1.65
N GLY A 19 0.80 -8.20 -0.74
CA GLY A 19 1.15 -7.74 0.61
C GLY A 19 1.41 -6.23 0.74
N LYS A 20 0.97 -5.40 -0.22
CA LYS A 20 1.12 -3.93 -0.22
C LYS A 20 0.67 -3.28 1.10
N SER A 21 -0.63 -3.33 1.38
CA SER A 21 -1.24 -2.66 2.54
C SER A 21 -0.75 -3.25 3.86
N THR A 22 -0.45 -4.55 3.87
CA THR A 22 0.20 -5.21 5.02
C THR A 22 1.60 -4.64 5.27
N ALA A 23 2.43 -4.53 4.23
CA ALA A 23 3.76 -3.96 4.33
C ALA A 23 3.72 -2.48 4.72
N THR A 24 2.84 -1.71 4.07
CA THR A 24 2.61 -0.29 4.36
C THR A 24 2.14 -0.10 5.80
N GLY A 25 1.10 -0.80 6.23
CA GLY A 25 0.58 -0.71 7.60
C GLY A 25 1.60 -1.12 8.66
N HIS A 26 2.45 -2.10 8.36
CA HIS A 26 3.54 -2.50 9.25
C HIS A 26 4.65 -1.44 9.32
N LEU A 27 4.98 -0.78 8.20
CA LEU A 27 5.90 0.35 8.17
C LEU A 27 5.35 1.50 9.04
N ILE A 28 4.07 1.83 8.87
CA ILE A 28 3.37 2.85 9.68
C ILE A 28 3.49 2.53 11.17
N TYR A 29 3.20 1.29 11.56
CA TYR A 29 3.34 0.84 12.94
C TYR A 29 4.78 0.99 13.46
N LYS A 30 5.79 0.55 12.68
CA LYS A 30 7.21 0.69 13.05
C LYS A 30 7.67 2.14 13.18
N CYS A 31 7.07 3.05 12.40
CA CYS A 31 7.31 4.48 12.49
C CYS A 31 6.54 5.16 13.65
N GLY A 32 5.84 4.39 14.49
CA GLY A 32 5.07 4.92 15.63
C GLY A 32 3.75 5.58 15.22
N GLY A 33 3.29 5.34 13.99
CA GLY A 33 2.09 5.95 13.44
C GLY A 33 0.78 5.40 14.00
N ILE A 34 0.82 4.18 14.52
CA ILE A 34 -0.27 3.50 15.21
C ILE A 34 0.30 2.89 16.48
N ASP A 35 -0.44 2.99 17.59
CA ASP A 35 -0.04 2.40 18.85
C ASP A 35 -0.33 0.89 18.92
N LYS A 36 0.36 0.20 19.83
CA LYS A 36 0.25 -1.25 20.00
C LYS A 36 -1.17 -1.71 20.36
N ARG A 37 -1.91 -0.95 21.17
CA ARG A 37 -3.29 -1.31 21.58
C ARG A 37 -4.24 -1.29 20.38
N THR A 38 -4.06 -0.34 19.47
CA THR A 38 -4.84 -0.28 18.22
C THR A 38 -4.55 -1.46 17.31
N ILE A 39 -3.27 -1.86 17.14
CA ILE A 39 -2.92 -3.06 16.36
C ILE A 39 -3.47 -4.34 16.99
N GLU A 40 -3.40 -4.48 18.31
CA GLU A 40 -3.97 -5.64 19.02
C GLU A 40 -5.50 -5.70 18.88
N LYS A 41 -6.16 -4.54 18.84
CA LYS A 41 -7.60 -4.46 18.54
C LYS A 41 -7.89 -4.96 17.12
N PHE A 42 -7.16 -4.48 16.12
CA PHE A 42 -7.34 -4.95 14.74
C PHE A 42 -7.03 -6.44 14.57
N GLU A 43 -6.05 -6.97 15.30
CA GLU A 43 -5.77 -8.40 15.31
C GLU A 43 -6.95 -9.24 15.81
N LYS A 44 -7.61 -8.79 16.89
CA LYS A 44 -8.81 -9.45 17.42
C LYS A 44 -9.98 -9.36 16.45
N GLU A 45 -10.31 -8.17 15.97
CA GLU A 45 -11.42 -7.96 15.04
C GLU A 45 -11.19 -8.71 13.71
N ALA A 46 -9.96 -8.75 13.21
CA ALA A 46 -9.63 -9.49 12.00
C ALA A 46 -9.69 -11.01 12.24
N ALA A 47 -9.29 -11.49 13.42
CA ALA A 47 -9.42 -12.90 13.79
C ALA A 47 -10.89 -13.35 13.87
N GLU A 48 -11.80 -12.49 14.37
CA GLU A 48 -13.24 -12.78 14.46
C GLU A 48 -13.88 -13.04 13.09
N ILE A 49 -13.33 -12.47 12.01
CA ILE A 49 -13.78 -12.72 10.63
C ILE A 49 -12.86 -13.65 9.83
N GLY A 50 -11.94 -14.36 10.50
CA GLY A 50 -11.05 -15.35 9.87
C GLY A 50 -9.89 -14.75 9.05
N LYS A 51 -9.53 -13.50 9.29
CA LYS A 51 -8.47 -12.75 8.58
C LYS A 51 -7.37 -12.21 9.50
N SER A 52 -6.98 -12.96 10.53
CA SER A 52 -6.04 -12.50 11.57
C SER A 52 -4.73 -11.90 11.04
N SER A 53 -4.23 -12.33 9.87
CA SER A 53 -3.03 -11.79 9.23
C SER A 53 -3.19 -10.36 8.67
N PHE A 54 -4.42 -9.85 8.57
CA PHE A 54 -4.74 -8.55 7.94
C PHE A 54 -4.65 -7.36 8.89
N LYS A 55 -4.23 -7.57 10.15
CA LYS A 55 -4.18 -6.51 11.17
C LYS A 55 -3.43 -5.25 10.74
N TYR A 56 -2.37 -5.41 9.93
CA TYR A 56 -1.61 -4.28 9.39
C TYR A 56 -2.30 -3.63 8.19
N ALA A 57 -2.91 -4.41 7.29
CA ALA A 57 -3.68 -3.86 6.17
C ALA A 57 -4.83 -2.96 6.66
N TRP A 58 -5.47 -3.33 7.78
CA TRP A 58 -6.58 -2.58 8.39
C TRP A 58 -6.20 -1.21 8.95
N VAL A 59 -4.91 -0.90 9.07
CA VAL A 59 -4.43 0.46 9.32
C VAL A 59 -4.86 1.41 8.20
N LEU A 60 -4.93 0.88 6.97
CA LEU A 60 -5.21 1.62 5.73
C LEU A 60 -6.60 1.30 5.19
N ASP A 61 -6.99 0.01 5.21
CA ASP A 61 -8.31 -0.48 4.78
C ASP A 61 -9.38 -0.09 5.80
N LYS A 62 -9.99 1.08 5.58
CA LYS A 62 -10.99 1.67 6.47
C LYS A 62 -12.42 1.35 6.05
N LEU A 63 -12.64 1.03 4.78
CA LEU A 63 -13.98 0.71 4.29
C LEU A 63 -14.37 -0.68 4.77
N LYS A 64 -15.63 -0.83 5.20
CA LYS A 64 -16.20 -2.13 5.57
C LYS A 64 -16.03 -3.16 4.43
N ALA A 65 -16.26 -2.73 3.18
CA ALA A 65 -16.08 -3.56 2.00
C ALA A 65 -14.63 -4.02 1.78
N GLU A 66 -13.62 -3.20 2.13
CA GLU A 66 -12.21 -3.59 2.04
C GLU A 66 -11.91 -4.71 3.03
N ARG A 67 -12.36 -4.56 4.27
CA ARG A 67 -12.16 -5.56 5.34
C ARG A 67 -12.90 -6.87 5.05
N GLU A 68 -14.15 -6.78 4.61
CA GLU A 68 -14.98 -7.93 4.24
C GLU A 68 -14.44 -8.69 3.03
N ARG A 69 -13.97 -7.98 1.99
CA ARG A 69 -13.41 -8.61 0.78
C ARG A 69 -11.93 -8.98 0.91
N GLY A 70 -11.21 -8.34 1.82
CA GLY A 70 -9.76 -8.54 2.00
C GLY A 70 -8.95 -7.91 0.87
N ILE A 71 -9.45 -6.85 0.25
CA ILE A 71 -8.76 -6.14 -0.81
C ILE A 71 -8.91 -4.64 -0.59
N THR A 72 -7.86 -3.89 -0.86
CA THR A 72 -7.89 -2.42 -0.90
C THR A 72 -8.71 -1.97 -2.10
N ILE A 73 -9.62 -1.02 -1.87
CA ILE A 73 -10.55 -0.49 -2.86
C ILE A 73 -10.20 0.96 -3.13
N ASP A 74 -10.04 1.76 -2.09
CA ASP A 74 -9.71 3.18 -2.20
C ASP A 74 -8.22 3.42 -1.90
N ILE A 75 -7.73 4.59 -2.29
CA ILE A 75 -6.38 5.01 -1.91
C ILE A 75 -6.36 5.43 -0.44
N ALA A 76 -5.32 5.06 0.29
CA ALA A 76 -5.10 5.53 1.65
C ALA A 76 -3.83 6.38 1.73
N LEU A 77 -3.97 7.57 2.32
CA LEU A 77 -2.85 8.49 2.53
C LEU A 77 -2.42 8.45 3.99
N TRP A 78 -1.12 8.30 4.22
CA TRP A 78 -0.58 8.36 5.58
C TRP A 78 0.80 9.04 5.60
N LYS A 79 1.13 9.78 6.66
CA LYS A 79 2.36 10.55 6.76
C LYS A 79 3.29 10.04 7.87
N PHE A 80 4.57 9.84 7.56
CA PHE A 80 5.63 9.72 8.57
C PHE A 80 6.79 10.64 8.28
N GLU A 81 7.62 10.82 9.29
CA GLU A 81 8.90 11.48 9.15
C GLU A 81 10.06 10.51 9.36
N SER A 82 11.08 10.66 8.54
CA SER A 82 12.41 10.19 8.82
C SER A 82 13.26 11.34 9.38
N PRO A 83 14.51 11.08 9.82
CA PRO A 83 15.43 12.16 10.18
C PRO A 83 15.69 13.17 9.06
N LYS A 84 15.59 12.76 7.78
CA LYS A 84 15.98 13.58 6.62
C LYS A 84 14.80 14.18 5.84
N SER A 85 13.68 13.47 5.80
CA SER A 85 12.56 13.74 4.90
C SER A 85 11.21 13.45 5.56
N VAL A 86 10.19 14.17 5.11
CA VAL A 86 8.78 13.88 5.40
C VAL A 86 8.23 13.06 4.25
N PHE A 87 7.46 12.03 4.55
CA PHE A 87 6.88 11.14 3.55
C PHE A 87 5.36 11.14 3.66
N THR A 88 4.66 11.23 2.54
CA THR A 88 3.28 10.75 2.42
C THR A 88 3.32 9.43 1.68
N ILE A 89 2.93 8.34 2.34
CA ILE A 89 2.65 7.08 1.67
C ILE A 89 1.25 7.13 1.06
N ILE A 90 1.16 6.65 -0.17
CA ILE A 90 -0.08 6.44 -0.91
C ILE A 90 -0.23 4.93 -1.09
N ASP A 91 -1.05 4.29 -0.27
CA ASP A 91 -1.41 2.89 -0.47
C ASP A 91 -2.44 2.81 -1.58
N ALA A 92 -2.16 2.01 -2.62
CA ALA A 92 -3.00 1.90 -3.80
C ALA A 92 -3.56 0.48 -3.99
N PRO A 93 -4.79 0.34 -4.52
CA PRO A 93 -5.39 -0.96 -4.75
C PRO A 93 -4.64 -1.77 -5.80
N GLY A 94 -4.61 -3.10 -5.64
CA GLY A 94 -3.92 -4.04 -6.56
C GLY A 94 -4.84 -4.80 -7.51
N HIS A 95 -6.15 -4.62 -7.41
CA HIS A 95 -7.16 -5.34 -8.17
C HIS A 95 -7.61 -4.52 -9.39
N ARG A 96 -7.83 -5.19 -10.53
CA ARG A 96 -8.19 -4.57 -11.83
C ARG A 96 -9.37 -3.61 -11.74
N ASP A 97 -10.43 -4.03 -11.04
CA ASP A 97 -11.64 -3.23 -10.85
C ASP A 97 -11.39 -1.82 -10.26
N PHE A 98 -10.26 -1.62 -9.57
CA PHE A 98 -9.91 -0.39 -8.88
C PHE A 98 -8.70 0.33 -9.49
N ILE A 99 -8.34 0.00 -10.74
CA ILE A 99 -7.21 0.62 -11.43
C ILE A 99 -7.33 2.16 -11.51
N LYS A 100 -8.55 2.68 -11.65
CA LYS A 100 -8.84 4.13 -11.65
C LYS A 100 -8.41 4.82 -10.35
N ASN A 101 -8.54 4.13 -9.22
CA ASN A 101 -8.16 4.66 -7.90
C ASN A 101 -6.64 4.61 -7.76
N MET A 102 -6.01 3.51 -8.20
CA MET A 102 -4.56 3.41 -8.26
C MET A 102 -3.95 4.54 -9.12
N ILE A 103 -4.51 4.84 -10.29
CA ILE A 103 -4.05 5.95 -11.16
C ILE A 103 -4.15 7.29 -10.44
N THR A 104 -5.24 7.52 -9.70
CA THR A 104 -5.47 8.75 -8.93
C THR A 104 -4.46 8.94 -7.80
N GLY A 105 -4.07 7.85 -7.13
CA GLY A 105 -2.99 7.88 -6.12
C GLY A 105 -1.61 8.08 -6.76
N THR A 106 -1.34 7.35 -7.83
CA THR A 106 -0.03 7.33 -8.51
C THR A 106 0.29 8.66 -9.20
N SER A 107 -0.72 9.39 -9.69
CA SER A 107 -0.52 10.71 -10.31
C SER A 107 -0.01 11.78 -9.34
N GLN A 108 -0.04 11.51 -8.02
CA GLN A 108 0.43 12.40 -6.96
C GLN A 108 1.78 11.98 -6.39
N ALA A 109 2.38 10.89 -6.90
CA ALA A 109 3.58 10.30 -6.36
C ALA A 109 4.86 10.85 -7.02
N ASP A 110 5.91 11.01 -6.23
CA ASP A 110 7.26 11.34 -6.69
C ASP A 110 8.06 10.07 -7.00
N ALA A 111 7.80 9.01 -6.23
CA ALA A 111 8.42 7.69 -6.36
C ALA A 111 7.39 6.58 -6.08
N ALA A 112 7.67 5.38 -6.57
CA ALA A 112 6.86 4.18 -6.32
C ALA A 112 7.66 3.09 -5.59
N VAL A 113 6.98 2.32 -4.74
CA VAL A 113 7.42 1.01 -4.27
C VAL A 113 6.56 -0.03 -4.98
N LEU A 114 7.17 -0.89 -5.76
CA LEU A 114 6.50 -2.01 -6.41
C LEU A 114 6.64 -3.26 -5.54
N VAL A 115 5.53 -3.68 -4.93
CA VAL A 115 5.51 -4.89 -4.12
C VAL A 115 5.20 -6.10 -4.99
N ILE A 116 6.11 -7.07 -4.97
CA ILE A 116 6.04 -8.29 -5.76
C ILE A 116 6.01 -9.47 -4.79
N ALA A 117 5.00 -10.33 -4.90
CA ALA A 117 4.95 -11.58 -4.16
C ALA A 117 6.12 -12.48 -4.59
N SER A 118 6.85 -13.04 -3.61
CA SER A 118 7.96 -13.96 -3.86
C SER A 118 7.54 -15.43 -3.83
N SER A 119 6.34 -15.72 -3.35
CA SER A 119 5.81 -17.09 -3.22
C SER A 119 5.56 -17.69 -4.60
N GLN A 120 5.82 -18.99 -4.74
CA GLN A 120 5.51 -19.73 -5.96
C GLN A 120 4.00 -19.68 -6.23
N GLY A 121 3.61 -19.42 -7.47
CA GLY A 121 2.23 -19.25 -7.90
C GLY A 121 1.77 -17.79 -7.83
N GLU A 122 2.04 -17.10 -6.73
CA GLU A 122 1.67 -15.68 -6.56
C GLU A 122 2.52 -14.76 -7.43
N PHE A 123 3.82 -15.04 -7.52
CA PHE A 123 4.72 -14.32 -8.41
C PHE A 123 4.23 -14.40 -9.86
N GLU A 124 3.99 -15.62 -10.35
CA GLU A 124 3.53 -15.91 -11.70
C GLU A 124 2.17 -15.27 -12.00
N ALA A 125 1.22 -15.34 -11.06
CA ALA A 125 -0.07 -14.66 -11.18
C ALA A 125 0.12 -13.15 -11.37
N GLY A 126 0.99 -12.54 -10.57
CA GLY A 126 1.27 -11.10 -10.62
C GLY A 126 1.93 -10.63 -11.91
N ILE A 127 2.77 -11.45 -12.55
CA ILE A 127 3.46 -11.11 -13.82
C ILE A 127 2.77 -11.63 -15.07
N SER A 128 1.72 -12.44 -14.91
CA SER A 128 0.94 -13.00 -16.02
C SER A 128 0.29 -11.90 -16.86
N LYS A 129 -0.29 -12.25 -18.02
CA LYS A 129 -1.08 -11.31 -18.84
C LYS A 129 -2.25 -10.71 -18.06
N ASP A 130 -2.79 -11.48 -17.12
CA ASP A 130 -3.88 -11.06 -16.25
C ASP A 130 -3.41 -10.42 -14.94
N GLY A 131 -2.10 -10.45 -14.70
CA GLY A 131 -1.44 -9.84 -13.57
C GLY A 131 -1.45 -8.32 -13.63
N GLN A 132 -1.19 -7.70 -12.49
CA GLN A 132 -1.18 -6.24 -12.35
C GLN A 132 0.22 -5.67 -12.11
N THR A 133 1.24 -6.52 -11.89
CA THR A 133 2.59 -6.05 -11.58
C THR A 133 3.18 -5.21 -12.71
N ARG A 134 3.12 -5.72 -13.95
CA ARG A 134 3.64 -5.00 -15.14
C ARG A 134 2.78 -3.79 -15.49
N GLU A 135 1.46 -3.93 -15.41
CA GLU A 135 0.52 -2.84 -15.70
C GLU A 135 0.73 -1.68 -14.72
N HIS A 136 0.88 -1.97 -13.43
CA HIS A 136 1.13 -0.95 -12.43
C HIS A 136 2.47 -0.24 -12.64
N ALA A 137 3.53 -0.99 -12.94
CA ALA A 137 4.83 -0.40 -13.23
C ALA A 137 4.78 0.52 -14.46
N LEU A 138 4.10 0.08 -15.52
CA LEU A 138 3.90 0.86 -16.74
C LEU A 138 3.10 2.13 -16.47
N LEU A 139 1.97 2.02 -15.77
CA LEU A 139 1.12 3.16 -15.44
C LEU A 139 1.85 4.18 -14.57
N ALA A 140 2.62 3.74 -13.57
CA ALA A 140 3.44 4.64 -12.76
C ALA A 140 4.45 5.40 -13.62
N PHE A 141 5.15 4.71 -14.54
CA PHE A 141 6.06 5.36 -15.48
C PHE A 141 5.36 6.36 -16.40
N THR A 142 4.21 6.00 -16.96
CA THR A 142 3.39 6.88 -17.82
C THR A 142 2.89 8.12 -17.09
N LEU A 143 2.57 8.00 -15.80
CA LEU A 143 2.14 9.10 -14.94
C LEU A 143 3.31 9.97 -14.43
N GLY A 144 4.54 9.67 -14.83
CA GLY A 144 5.72 10.49 -14.53
C GLY A 144 6.54 10.02 -13.32
N VAL A 145 6.17 8.90 -12.69
CA VAL A 145 6.93 8.30 -11.59
C VAL A 145 8.14 7.56 -12.15
N LYS A 146 9.28 8.26 -12.21
CA LYS A 146 10.53 7.73 -12.80
C LYS A 146 11.39 6.95 -11.81
N GLN A 147 11.16 7.13 -10.51
CA GLN A 147 11.87 6.41 -9.46
C GLN A 147 10.98 5.28 -8.92
N MET A 148 11.45 4.05 -9.05
CA MET A 148 10.75 2.87 -8.55
C MET A 148 11.71 2.00 -7.75
N VAL A 149 11.24 1.56 -6.58
CA VAL A 149 11.91 0.59 -5.70
C VAL A 149 11.21 -0.75 -5.82
#